data_AF-A0A6J5JTU5-F1
#
_entry.id   AF-A0A6J5JTU5-F1
#
_cell.length_a   1.000
_cell.length_b   1.000
_cell.length_c   1.000
_cell.angle_alpha   90.00
_cell.angle_beta   90.00
_cell.angle_gamma   90.00
#
_symmetry.space_group_name_H-M   'P 1'
#
loop_
_entity.id
_entity.type
_entity.pdbx_description
1 polymer ?
#
loop_
_entity_poly.entity_id
_entity_poly.type
_entity_poly.pdbx_seq_one_letter_code
_entity_poly.pdbx_strand_id
1 'polypeptide(L)'
;MRIDVQHSQHDIDDELDTLYARLHQPGHRLHGLPAVALGRSGLIVRHREADGEYFLYVEDPAARQLAGYTVFNRLPEIPRRADRYLRAPHTRLRGSAQRKGLATTLYRWGLDAGLCLISGARQSVGAAQLWTALAQDYRHGFVDIEGRALRYLGETVADDVHGALHTRRLMLGTGWEIGEFARVAGMASAVCM
;
A
#
# COMPACT_ATOMS: atom_id res chain seq x y z
N MET A 1 -6.80 -19.37 -13.19
CA MET A 1 -7.94 -19.44 -12.26
C MET A 1 -7.44 -19.21 -10.84
N ARG A 2 -7.82 -18.11 -10.17
CA ARG A 2 -7.69 -17.98 -8.71
C ARG A 2 -8.83 -17.09 -8.21
N ILE A 3 -9.62 -17.70 -7.33
CA ILE A 3 -10.84 -17.24 -6.67
C ILE A 3 -10.65 -15.80 -6.17
N ASP A 4 -11.57 -14.91 -6.55
CA ASP A 4 -11.73 -13.62 -5.90
C ASP A 4 -11.89 -13.87 -4.40
N VAL A 5 -10.86 -13.56 -3.61
CA VAL A 5 -11.05 -13.56 -2.15
C VAL A 5 -11.76 -12.25 -1.82
N GLN A 6 -13.05 -12.18 -2.18
CA GLN A 6 -13.98 -11.26 -1.54
C GLN A 6 -14.04 -11.70 -0.07
N HIS A 7 -13.24 -11.05 0.77
CA HIS A 7 -13.43 -11.18 2.20
C HIS A 7 -14.76 -10.49 2.48
N SER A 8 -15.66 -11.17 3.17
CA SER A 8 -16.87 -10.50 3.62
C SER A 8 -16.46 -9.37 4.57
N GLN A 9 -17.26 -8.30 4.65
CA GLN A 9 -16.97 -7.23 5.61
C GLN A 9 -16.93 -7.78 7.05
N HIS A 10 -17.67 -8.85 7.33
CA HIS A 10 -17.65 -9.55 8.61
C HIS A 10 -16.26 -10.14 8.91
N ASP A 11 -15.64 -10.83 7.94
CA ASP A 11 -14.28 -11.40 8.13
C ASP A 11 -13.24 -10.30 8.42
N ILE A 12 -13.38 -9.15 7.78
CA ILE A 12 -12.50 -7.99 8.03
C ILE A 12 -12.73 -7.46 9.44
N ASP A 13 -13.98 -7.32 9.87
CA ASP A 13 -14.33 -6.80 11.18
C ASP A 13 -13.81 -7.71 12.30
N ASP A 14 -13.96 -9.04 12.17
CA ASP A 14 -13.44 -10.04 13.11
C ASP A 14 -11.90 -10.03 13.18
N GLU A 15 -11.24 -9.88 12.03
CA GLU A 15 -9.78 -9.72 11.96
C GLU A 15 -9.33 -8.46 12.73
N LEU A 16 -10.03 -7.34 12.54
CA LEU A 16 -9.74 -6.08 13.22
C LEU A 16 -9.99 -6.17 14.72
N ASP A 17 -11.02 -6.87 15.17
CA ASP A 17 -11.29 -7.10 16.59
C ASP A 17 -10.19 -7.94 17.24
N THR A 18 -9.74 -8.99 16.55
CA THR A 18 -8.61 -9.82 16.99
C THR A 18 -7.32 -9.02 17.11
N LEU A 19 -7.03 -8.14 16.14
CA LEU A 19 -5.85 -7.27 16.17
C LEU A 19 -5.96 -6.22 17.28
N TYR A 20 -7.14 -5.65 17.50
CA TYR A 20 -7.37 -4.69 18.58
C TYR A 20 -7.12 -5.32 19.95
N ALA A 21 -7.65 -6.52 20.22
CA ALA A 21 -7.39 -7.25 21.45
C ALA A 21 -5.88 -7.47 21.68
N ARG A 22 -5.14 -7.84 20.62
CA ARG A 22 -3.69 -8.06 20.67
C ARG A 22 -2.86 -6.79 20.89
N LEU A 23 -3.33 -5.62 20.45
CA LEU A 23 -2.70 -4.32 20.73
C LEU A 23 -2.84 -3.94 22.20
N HIS A 24 -3.91 -4.38 22.86
CA HIS A 24 -4.22 -4.05 24.26
C HIS A 24 -3.91 -5.19 25.25
N GLN A 25 -3.33 -6.30 24.80
CA GLN A 25 -2.94 -7.42 25.65
C GLN A 25 -1.49 -7.28 26.17
N PRO A 26 -1.27 -7.04 27.48
CA PRO A 26 0.09 -7.00 28.03
C PRO A 26 0.88 -8.27 27.72
N GLY A 27 2.16 -8.12 27.36
CA GLY A 27 3.04 -9.23 26.98
C GLY A 27 2.90 -9.70 25.53
N HIS A 28 1.87 -9.27 24.80
CA HIS A 28 1.78 -9.54 23.37
C HIS A 28 2.70 -8.60 22.56
N ARG A 29 3.26 -9.06 21.44
CA ARG A 29 4.23 -8.29 20.61
C ARG A 29 3.69 -7.00 19.98
N LEU A 30 2.37 -6.84 19.93
CA LEU A 30 1.71 -5.62 19.44
C LEU A 30 1.40 -4.63 20.58
N HIS A 31 1.54 -5.05 21.83
CA HIS A 31 1.26 -4.18 22.95
C HIS A 31 2.35 -3.12 23.12
N GLY A 32 1.94 -1.88 23.41
CA GLY A 32 2.86 -0.77 23.66
C GLY A 32 3.56 -0.22 22.41
N LEU A 33 3.04 -0.51 21.20
CA LEU A 33 3.59 0.09 19.98
C LEU A 33 3.53 1.62 20.02
N PRO A 34 4.52 2.32 19.42
CA PRO A 34 4.52 3.76 19.28
C PRO A 34 3.21 4.26 18.67
N ALA A 35 2.68 5.35 19.20
CA ALA A 35 1.42 5.96 18.79
C ALA A 35 1.64 7.37 18.27
N VAL A 36 1.00 7.69 17.14
CA VAL A 36 0.97 9.04 16.57
C VAL A 36 -0.47 9.41 16.27
N ALA A 37 -0.89 10.63 16.64
CA ALA A 37 -2.21 11.13 16.30
C ALA A 37 -2.34 11.32 14.78
N LEU A 38 -3.43 10.84 14.18
CA LEU A 38 -3.70 11.00 12.76
C LEU A 38 -4.37 12.36 12.50
N GLY A 39 -3.57 13.42 12.48
CA GLY A 39 -4.04 14.78 12.32
C GLY A 39 -5.08 15.14 13.39
N ARG A 40 -6.20 15.76 12.97
CA ARG A 40 -7.31 16.17 13.86
C ARG A 40 -8.48 15.18 13.87
N SER A 41 -8.30 13.97 13.33
CA SER A 41 -9.39 12.99 13.17
C SER A 41 -9.83 12.33 14.49
N GLY A 42 -9.03 12.46 15.55
CA GLY A 42 -9.20 11.68 16.78
C GLY A 42 -8.71 10.24 16.67
N LEU A 43 -8.27 9.80 15.49
CA LEU A 43 -7.68 8.47 15.27
C LEU A 43 -6.21 8.45 15.67
N ILE A 44 -5.72 7.28 16.06
CA ILE A 44 -4.32 7.05 16.43
C ILE A 44 -3.73 5.99 15.50
N VAL A 45 -2.54 6.24 14.97
CA VAL A 45 -1.76 5.23 14.25
C VAL A 45 -0.75 4.60 15.20
N ARG A 46 -0.87 3.30 15.41
CA ARG A 46 0.18 2.45 16.00
C ARG A 46 1.04 1.90 14.88
N HIS A 47 2.36 1.98 15.00
CA HIS A 47 3.23 1.50 13.93
C HIS A 47 4.33 0.56 14.41
N ARG A 48 4.79 -0.29 13.49
CA ARG A 48 6.00 -1.10 13.66
C ARG A 48 6.60 -1.46 12.31
N GLU A 49 7.87 -1.80 12.34
CA GLU A 49 8.56 -2.47 11.24
C GLU A 49 8.81 -3.92 11.63
N ALA A 50 8.54 -4.86 10.73
CA ALA A 50 8.89 -6.27 10.91
C ALA A 50 9.22 -6.88 9.54
N ASP A 51 10.32 -7.63 9.46
CA ASP A 51 10.80 -8.28 8.23
C ASP A 51 10.96 -7.32 7.01
N GLY A 52 11.17 -6.02 7.29
CA GLY A 52 11.30 -4.94 6.32
C GLY A 52 9.98 -4.40 5.76
N GLU A 53 8.86 -4.82 6.34
CA GLU A 53 7.50 -4.32 6.06
C GLU A 53 7.08 -3.32 7.13
N TYR A 54 6.30 -2.31 6.73
CA TYR A 54 5.76 -1.30 7.65
C TYR A 54 4.29 -1.57 7.93
N PHE A 55 3.96 -1.75 9.21
CA PHE A 55 2.59 -1.99 9.66
C PHE A 55 2.06 -0.74 10.33
N LEU A 56 0.93 -0.22 9.84
CA LEU A 56 0.19 0.89 10.44
C LEU A 56 -1.19 0.40 10.86
N TYR A 57 -1.45 0.36 12.16
CA TYR A 57 -2.76 0.03 12.73
C TYR A 57 -3.47 1.31 13.16
N VAL A 58 -4.70 1.52 12.70
CA VAL A 58 -5.46 2.73 12.99
C VAL A 58 -6.50 2.44 14.05
N GLU A 59 -6.25 2.93 15.26
CA GLU A 59 -7.20 2.88 16.38
C GLU A 59 -8.19 4.04 16.31
N ASP A 60 -9.44 3.73 16.63
CA ASP A 60 -10.49 4.69 16.96
C ASP A 60 -10.75 4.58 18.48
N PRO A 61 -10.15 5.47 19.29
CA PRO A 61 -10.31 5.42 20.75
C PRO A 61 -11.75 5.67 21.20
N ALA A 62 -12.51 6.48 20.46
CA ALA A 62 -13.89 6.81 20.82
C ALA A 62 -14.80 5.58 20.68
N ALA A 63 -14.58 4.78 19.63
CA ALA A 63 -15.29 3.53 19.41
C ALA A 63 -14.62 2.31 20.07
N ARG A 64 -13.45 2.48 20.71
CA ARG A 64 -12.66 1.41 21.33
C ARG A 64 -12.42 0.22 20.41
N GLN A 65 -11.98 0.50 19.18
CA GLN A 65 -11.77 -0.50 18.13
C GLN A 65 -10.60 -0.12 17.21
N LEU A 66 -10.20 -1.05 16.35
CA LEU A 66 -9.46 -0.71 15.14
C LEU A 66 -10.42 -0.27 14.02
N ALA A 67 -10.13 0.90 13.45
CA ALA A 67 -10.76 1.41 12.23
C ALA A 67 -10.21 0.68 10.98
N GLY A 68 -8.97 0.21 11.05
CA GLY A 68 -8.34 -0.54 9.97
C GLY A 68 -6.83 -0.65 10.14
N TYR A 69 -6.16 -1.15 9.12
CA TYR A 69 -4.71 -1.13 9.03
C TYR A 69 -4.24 -1.02 7.58
N THR A 70 -3.01 -0.56 7.40
CA THR A 70 -2.25 -0.67 6.15
C THR A 70 -0.92 -1.35 6.42
N VAL A 71 -0.56 -2.32 5.59
CA VAL A 71 0.80 -2.88 5.55
C VAL A 71 1.45 -2.47 4.25
N PHE A 72 2.62 -1.86 4.34
CA PHE A 72 3.49 -1.63 3.19
C PHE A 72 4.37 -2.86 3.02
N ASN A 73 3.89 -3.80 2.20
CA ASN A 73 4.53 -5.09 2.00
C ASN A 73 5.78 -4.95 1.13
N ARG A 74 6.72 -5.86 1.37
CA ARG A 74 7.80 -6.13 0.42
C ARG A 74 7.27 -6.93 -0.77
N LEU A 75 7.99 -6.88 -1.88
CA LEU A 75 7.66 -7.67 -3.07
C LEU A 75 8.80 -8.64 -3.37
N PRO A 76 8.70 -9.93 -3.01
CA PRO A 76 9.73 -10.91 -3.36
C PRO A 76 9.88 -11.14 -4.88
N GLU A 77 8.89 -10.71 -5.67
CA GLU A 77 8.84 -10.82 -7.12
C GLU A 77 9.52 -9.65 -7.88
N ILE A 78 10.15 -8.68 -7.19
CA ILE A 78 10.90 -7.58 -7.85
C ILE A 78 12.41 -7.67 -7.57
N PRO A 79 13.27 -6.89 -8.25
CA PRO A 79 14.69 -6.86 -7.94
C PRO A 79 14.94 -6.45 -6.48
N ARG A 80 15.84 -7.17 -5.78
CA ARG A 80 16.21 -6.88 -4.37
C ARG A 80 16.67 -5.44 -4.12
N ARG A 81 17.22 -4.76 -5.14
CA ARG A 81 17.62 -3.34 -5.03
C ARG A 81 16.42 -2.37 -5.00
N ALA A 82 15.29 -2.75 -5.60
CA ALA A 82 14.05 -1.97 -5.55
C ALA A 82 13.35 -2.08 -4.19
N ASP A 83 13.53 -3.20 -3.50
CA ASP A 83 12.95 -3.52 -2.20
C ASP A 83 13.34 -2.56 -1.07
N ARG A 84 14.31 -1.66 -1.26
CA ARG A 84 14.57 -0.57 -0.30
C ARG A 84 13.60 0.60 -0.43
N TYR A 85 13.05 0.81 -1.60
CA TYR A 85 12.31 2.02 -1.96
C TYR A 85 10.85 1.74 -2.33
N LEU A 86 10.56 0.53 -2.82
CA LEU A 86 9.27 0.15 -3.36
C LEU A 86 8.48 -0.73 -2.38
N ARG A 87 7.22 -0.40 -2.14
CA ARG A 87 6.30 -1.17 -1.31
C ARG A 87 4.96 -1.41 -1.99
N ALA A 88 4.34 -2.55 -1.70
CA ALA A 88 2.97 -2.84 -2.11
C ALA A 88 2.04 -2.62 -0.91
N PRO A 89 1.31 -1.49 -0.86
CA PRO A 89 0.43 -1.23 0.26
C PRO A 89 -0.84 -2.09 0.18
N HIS A 90 -1.16 -2.77 1.27
CA HIS A 90 -2.38 -3.56 1.46
C HIS A 90 -3.16 -3.00 2.63
N THR A 91 -4.41 -2.60 2.39
CA THR A 91 -5.24 -1.92 3.39
C THR A 91 -6.53 -2.69 3.63
N ARG A 92 -6.86 -2.90 4.91
CA ARG A 92 -8.17 -3.41 5.34
C ARG A 92 -8.80 -2.40 6.29
N LEU A 93 -10.01 -1.97 5.97
CA LEU A 93 -10.76 -1.00 6.76
C LEU A 93 -12.11 -1.58 7.16
N ARG A 94 -12.51 -1.30 8.40
CA ARG A 94 -13.88 -1.49 8.87
C ARG A 94 -14.83 -0.70 7.97
N GLY A 95 -16.03 -1.21 7.71
CA GLY A 95 -17.02 -0.54 6.85
C GLY A 95 -17.29 0.90 7.29
N SER A 96 -17.35 1.16 8.60
CA SER A 96 -17.54 2.49 9.19
C SER A 96 -16.37 3.46 8.98
N ALA A 97 -15.18 2.97 8.61
CA ALA A 97 -13.99 3.77 8.34
C ALA A 97 -13.73 3.98 6.84
N GLN A 98 -14.43 3.25 5.97
CA GLN A 98 -14.31 3.38 4.51
C GLN A 98 -14.88 4.72 4.02
N ARG A 99 -14.37 5.18 2.87
CA ARG A 99 -14.79 6.45 2.21
C ARG A 99 -14.58 7.72 3.05
N LYS A 100 -13.75 7.66 4.10
CA LYS A 100 -13.35 8.80 4.94
C LYS A 100 -11.92 9.31 4.65
N GLY A 101 -11.35 8.91 3.52
CA GLY A 101 -9.98 9.28 3.13
C GLY A 101 -8.86 8.60 3.92
N LEU A 102 -9.16 7.64 4.80
CA LEU A 102 -8.16 7.03 5.67
C LEU A 102 -7.03 6.33 4.89
N ALA A 103 -7.37 5.49 3.91
CA ALA A 103 -6.37 4.84 3.06
C ALA A 103 -5.54 5.87 2.28
N THR A 104 -6.17 6.93 1.77
CA THR A 104 -5.49 8.04 1.10
C THR A 104 -4.46 8.68 2.01
N THR A 105 -4.83 9.04 3.25
CA THR A 105 -3.92 9.64 4.22
C THR A 105 -2.72 8.74 4.52
N LEU A 106 -2.95 7.43 4.70
CA LEU A 106 -1.86 6.48 4.96
C LEU A 106 -0.92 6.31 3.76
N TYR A 107 -1.46 6.28 2.53
CA TYR A 107 -0.63 6.16 1.33
C TYR A 107 0.20 7.42 1.11
N ARG A 108 -0.41 8.60 1.30
CA ARG A 108 0.28 9.89 1.24
C ARG A 108 1.39 9.98 2.28
N TRP A 109 1.18 9.51 3.51
CA TRP A 109 2.24 9.47 4.52
C TRP A 109 3.51 8.75 4.02
N GLY A 110 3.36 7.60 3.35
CA GLY A 110 4.49 6.88 2.78
C GLY A 110 5.11 7.62 1.59
N LEU A 111 4.28 8.09 0.66
CA LEU A 111 4.74 8.81 -0.53
C LEU A 111 5.46 10.12 -0.17
N ASP A 112 4.92 10.91 0.76
CA ASP A 112 5.49 12.16 1.22
C ASP A 112 6.84 11.95 1.93
N ALA A 113 7.02 10.80 2.58
CA ALA A 113 8.28 10.38 3.17
C ALA A 113 9.30 9.83 2.14
N GLY A 114 8.95 9.78 0.85
CA GLY A 114 9.82 9.32 -0.23
C GLY A 114 9.75 7.81 -0.53
N LEU A 115 8.80 7.07 0.07
CA LEU A 115 8.53 5.68 -0.35
C LEU A 115 7.83 5.68 -1.71
N CYS A 116 8.27 4.81 -2.62
CA CYS A 116 7.53 4.51 -3.83
C CYS A 116 6.53 3.39 -3.57
N LEU A 117 5.36 3.46 -4.21
CA LEU A 117 4.30 2.47 -4.08
C LEU A 117 4.07 1.75 -5.41
N ILE A 118 3.78 0.46 -5.34
CA ILE A 118 3.34 -0.33 -6.49
C ILE A 118 2.01 -1.00 -6.20
N SER A 119 1.12 -1.00 -7.19
CA SER A 119 -0.19 -1.61 -7.04
C SER A 119 -0.09 -3.13 -6.85
N GLY A 120 -1.16 -3.75 -6.37
CA GLY A 120 -1.33 -5.20 -6.49
C GLY A 120 -1.69 -5.62 -7.91
N ALA A 121 -1.63 -6.93 -8.17
CA ALA A 121 -2.01 -7.52 -9.45
C ALA A 121 -3.50 -7.43 -9.79
N ARG A 122 -4.31 -7.36 -8.74
CA ARG A 122 -5.75 -7.16 -8.82
C ARG A 122 -6.10 -6.12 -7.79
N GLN A 123 -7.02 -5.23 -8.15
CA GLN A 123 -7.46 -4.14 -7.31
C GLN A 123 -8.97 -4.20 -7.19
N SER A 124 -9.50 -3.91 -6.00
CA SER A 124 -10.91 -3.58 -5.86
C SER A 124 -11.21 -2.26 -6.58
N VAL A 125 -12.48 -2.00 -6.88
CA VAL A 125 -12.92 -0.71 -7.45
C VAL A 125 -12.45 0.46 -6.57
N GLY A 126 -12.58 0.34 -5.25
CA GLY A 126 -12.14 1.36 -4.31
C GLY A 126 -10.62 1.57 -4.32
N ALA A 127 -9.83 0.49 -4.47
CA ALA A 127 -8.39 0.63 -4.65
C ALA A 127 -8.07 1.32 -5.98
N ALA A 128 -8.66 0.91 -7.10
CA ALA A 128 -8.42 1.55 -8.40
C ALA A 128 -8.73 3.06 -8.35
N GLN A 129 -9.84 3.46 -7.73
CA GLN A 129 -10.19 4.87 -7.52
C GLN A 129 -9.16 5.62 -6.66
N LEU A 130 -8.70 5.01 -5.56
CA LEU A 130 -7.65 5.58 -4.73
C LEU A 130 -6.36 5.82 -5.53
N TRP A 131 -5.91 4.82 -6.29
CA TRP A 131 -4.70 4.94 -7.11
C TRP A 131 -4.86 6.02 -8.20
N THR A 132 -6.03 6.14 -8.82
CA THR A 132 -6.32 7.22 -9.77
C THR A 132 -6.31 8.60 -9.13
N ALA A 133 -6.86 8.74 -7.92
CA ALA A 133 -6.80 10.01 -7.19
C ALA A 133 -5.36 10.38 -6.82
N LEU A 134 -4.56 9.43 -6.32
CA LEU A 134 -3.14 9.68 -5.98
C LEU A 134 -2.32 10.10 -7.21
N ALA A 135 -2.62 9.56 -8.39
CA ALA A 135 -1.92 9.92 -9.62
C ALA A 135 -2.09 11.39 -10.04
N GLN A 136 -3.07 12.10 -9.49
CA GLN A 136 -3.23 13.53 -9.74
C GLN A 136 -2.17 14.36 -9.00
N ASP A 137 -1.66 13.83 -7.87
CA ASP A 137 -0.77 14.54 -6.96
C ASP A 137 0.68 14.00 -6.99
N TYR A 138 0.87 12.75 -7.40
CA TYR A 138 2.18 12.09 -7.41
C TYR A 138 2.57 11.63 -8.81
N ARG A 139 3.86 11.75 -9.12
CA ARG A 139 4.43 11.22 -10.36
C ARG A 139 4.21 9.71 -10.41
N HIS A 140 3.73 9.23 -11.55
CA HIS A 140 3.36 7.83 -11.69
C HIS A 140 3.75 7.27 -13.07
N GLY A 141 3.62 5.97 -13.21
CA GLY A 141 3.61 5.30 -14.50
C GLY A 141 3.21 3.85 -14.34
N PHE A 142 3.36 3.10 -15.42
CA PHE A 142 3.08 1.68 -15.47
C PHE A 142 4.37 0.91 -15.59
N VAL A 143 4.39 -0.23 -14.92
CA VAL A 143 5.49 -1.18 -14.97
C VAL A 143 4.97 -2.57 -15.22
N ASP A 144 5.77 -3.35 -15.91
CA ASP A 144 5.60 -4.77 -16.08
C ASP A 144 6.52 -5.53 -15.11
N ILE A 145 5.98 -6.57 -14.47
CA ILE A 145 6.72 -7.45 -13.57
C ILE A 145 6.68 -8.88 -14.11
N GLU A 146 7.79 -9.32 -14.69
CA GLU A 146 7.98 -10.69 -15.17
C GLU A 146 9.38 -11.19 -14.82
N GLY A 147 9.49 -12.45 -14.36
CA GLY A 147 10.79 -13.08 -14.09
C GLY A 147 11.68 -12.32 -13.09
N ARG A 148 11.09 -11.56 -12.16
CA ARG A 148 11.76 -10.60 -11.27
C ARG A 148 12.36 -9.36 -11.93
N ALA A 149 12.12 -9.14 -13.21
CA ALA A 149 12.40 -7.88 -13.86
C ALA A 149 11.30 -6.86 -13.57
N LEU A 150 11.70 -5.61 -13.41
CA LEU A 150 10.80 -4.46 -13.36
C LEU A 150 11.04 -3.66 -14.64
N ARG A 151 10.04 -3.55 -15.50
CA ARG A 151 10.18 -2.86 -16.80
C ARG A 151 9.22 -1.69 -16.87
N TYR A 152 9.73 -0.50 -17.14
CA TYR A 152 8.91 0.70 -17.27
C TYR A 152 8.18 0.71 -18.62
N LEU A 153 6.87 0.90 -18.58
CA LEU A 153 5.99 0.91 -19.75
C LEU A 153 5.59 2.33 -20.20
N GLY A 154 5.87 3.35 -19.38
CA GLY A 154 5.45 4.73 -19.62
C GLY A 154 4.37 5.21 -18.66
N GLU A 155 3.96 6.46 -18.82
CA GLU A 155 2.93 7.08 -17.97
C GLU A 155 1.51 6.59 -18.30
N THR A 156 1.31 6.15 -19.54
CA THR A 156 0.06 5.62 -20.08
C THR A 156 0.34 4.30 -20.81
N VAL A 157 -0.61 3.37 -20.76
CA VAL A 157 -0.57 2.11 -21.50
C VAL A 157 -1.94 1.85 -22.13
N ALA A 158 -1.99 1.01 -23.17
CA ALA A 158 -3.25 0.58 -23.76
C ALA A 158 -4.10 -0.23 -22.76
N ASP A 159 -5.42 -0.27 -22.94
CA ASP A 159 -6.35 -0.88 -21.98
C ASP A 159 -6.10 -2.38 -21.74
N ASP A 160 -5.70 -3.11 -22.79
CA ASP A 160 -5.34 -4.53 -22.72
C ASP A 160 -4.08 -4.74 -21.87
N VAL A 161 -3.08 -3.87 -22.03
CA VAL A 161 -1.87 -3.85 -21.20
C VAL A 161 -2.20 -3.43 -19.77
N HIS A 162 -3.06 -2.42 -19.58
CA HIS A 162 -3.50 -1.98 -18.26
C HIS A 162 -4.18 -3.12 -17.48
N GLY A 163 -4.99 -3.94 -18.15
CA GLY A 163 -5.66 -5.09 -17.58
C GLY A 163 -4.79 -6.34 -17.39
N ALA A 164 -3.56 -6.35 -17.89
CA ALA A 164 -2.69 -7.52 -17.83
C ALA A 164 -2.22 -7.84 -16.39
N LEU A 165 -2.14 -9.12 -16.07
CA LEU A 165 -1.82 -9.59 -14.71
C LEU A 165 -0.40 -9.24 -14.26
N HIS A 166 0.52 -8.86 -15.14
CA HIS A 166 1.88 -8.42 -14.80
C HIS A 166 2.02 -6.89 -14.74
N THR A 167 1.05 -6.15 -15.29
CA THR A 167 1.07 -4.69 -15.29
C THR A 167 0.68 -4.16 -13.92
N ARG A 168 1.49 -3.25 -13.39
CA ARG A 168 1.24 -2.55 -12.14
C ARG A 168 1.34 -1.07 -12.36
N ARG A 169 0.60 -0.31 -11.57
CA ARG A 169 0.83 1.12 -11.43
C ARG A 169 1.95 1.35 -10.41
N LEU A 170 2.93 2.14 -10.79
CA LEU A 170 4.01 2.66 -9.95
C LEU A 170 3.70 4.11 -9.59
N MET A 171 3.78 4.45 -8.31
CA MET A 171 3.73 5.81 -7.79
C MET A 171 5.05 6.13 -7.14
N LEU A 172 5.61 7.29 -7.46
CA LEU A 172 6.87 7.74 -6.88
C LEU A 172 6.60 8.61 -5.66
N GLY A 173 7.35 8.35 -4.59
CA GLY A 173 7.36 9.22 -3.43
C GLY A 173 8.00 10.57 -3.74
N THR A 174 7.70 11.57 -2.92
CA THR A 174 8.27 12.91 -3.03
C THR A 174 9.79 12.86 -3.09
N GLY A 175 10.38 13.61 -4.03
CA GLY A 175 11.83 13.67 -4.24
C GLY A 175 12.36 12.71 -5.30
N TRP A 176 11.56 11.78 -5.83
CA TRP A 176 11.98 10.88 -6.89
C TRP A 176 11.61 11.38 -8.30
N GLU A 177 12.59 11.32 -9.19
CA GLU A 177 12.36 11.34 -10.63
C GLU A 177 12.40 9.91 -11.21
N ILE A 178 11.62 9.67 -12.28
CA ILE A 178 11.44 8.31 -12.82
C ILE A 178 12.77 7.67 -13.26
N GLY A 179 13.67 8.45 -13.86
CA GLY A 179 14.99 7.98 -14.29
C GLY A 179 15.92 7.65 -13.13
N GLU A 180 15.85 8.43 -12.05
CA GLU A 180 16.64 8.17 -10.85
C GLU A 180 16.16 6.90 -10.14
N PHE A 181 14.84 6.79 -9.94
CA PHE A 181 14.22 5.59 -9.41
C PHE A 181 14.57 4.37 -10.28
N ALA A 182 14.48 4.49 -11.61
CA ALA A 182 14.79 3.42 -12.53
C ALA A 182 16.20 2.87 -12.32
N ARG A 183 17.18 3.75 -12.19
CA ARG A 183 18.59 3.37 -11.97
C ARG A 183 18.78 2.62 -10.65
N VAL A 184 18.22 3.12 -9.54
CA VAL A 184 18.43 2.51 -8.21
C VAL A 184 17.61 1.25 -7.98
N ALA A 185 16.37 1.22 -8.51
CA ALA A 185 15.47 0.07 -8.43
C ALA A 185 15.82 -1.00 -9.47
N GLY A 186 16.58 -0.63 -10.49
CA GLY A 186 16.92 -1.53 -11.56
C GLY A 186 15.87 -1.78 -12.59
N MET A 187 15.06 -0.76 -12.81
CA MET A 187 14.01 -0.78 -13.79
C MET A 187 14.63 -0.66 -15.17
N ALA A 188 14.31 -1.58 -16.06
CA ALA A 188 14.64 -1.46 -17.47
C ALA A 188 13.64 -0.53 -18.16
N SER A 189 14.09 0.26 -19.14
CA SER A 189 13.16 0.90 -20.08
C SER A 189 12.52 -0.18 -20.94
N ALA A 190 11.24 -0.04 -21.30
CA ALA A 190 10.70 -0.79 -22.42
C ALA A 190 11.52 -0.44 -23.67
N VAL A 191 12.33 -1.40 -24.13
CA VAL A 191 12.80 -1.37 -25.52
C VAL A 191 11.53 -1.53 -26.36
N CYS A 192 11.24 -0.57 -27.24
CA CYS A 192 10.24 -0.75 -28.28
C CYS A 192 10.55 -2.08 -29.00
N MET A 193 9.70 -3.08 -28.81
CA MET A 193 9.53 -4.16 -29.78
C MET A 193 8.48 -3.72 -30.78
#